data_AF-A0A915M1A0-F1
#
_entry.id   AF-A0A915M1A0-F1
#
_cell.length_a   1.000
_cell.length_b   1.000
_cell.length_c   1.000
_cell.angle_alpha   90.00
_cell.angle_beta   90.00
_cell.angle_gamma   90.00
#
_symmetry.space_group_name_H-M   'P 1'
#
loop_
_entity.id
_entity.type
_entity.pdbx_description
1 polymer ?
#
loop_
_entity_poly.entity_id
_entity_poly.type
_entity_poly.pdbx_seq_one_letter_code
_entity_poly.pdbx_strand_id
1 'polypeptide(L)'
;MYFLQDLIDEDISENNGKIGIATEGLLWLKRGLQFMLLLLKQLVKDYRNGILNGDLVKSENLTPNLRNSYENTLKKHHNFISKQLFKVVIHAAPSRKTLLKALAYGNDGLEKECINHIDELIGNFEANVQSLVAYYNLKGLESHH
;
A
#
# COMPACT_ATOMS: atom_id res chain seq x y z
N MET A 1 -12.86 -13.13 -20.49
CA MET A 1 -12.11 -12.91 -19.23
C MET A 1 -11.94 -11.41 -19.12
N TYR A 2 -12.54 -10.78 -18.12
CA TYR A 2 -12.47 -9.32 -17.94
C TYR A 2 -11.28 -8.99 -17.04
N PHE A 3 -10.38 -8.13 -17.52
CA PHE A 3 -9.29 -7.53 -16.77
C PHE A 3 -9.73 -6.17 -16.18
N LEU A 4 -8.98 -5.63 -15.22
CA LEU A 4 -9.25 -4.30 -14.68
C LEU A 4 -9.12 -3.21 -15.75
N GLN A 5 -8.29 -3.43 -16.76
CA GLN A 5 -8.14 -2.56 -17.92
C GLN A 5 -9.40 -2.50 -18.77
N ASP A 6 -10.10 -3.62 -18.94
CA ASP A 6 -11.37 -3.68 -19.66
C ASP A 6 -12.45 -2.89 -18.90
N LEU A 7 -12.50 -3.04 -17.57
CA LEU A 7 -13.41 -2.27 -16.72
C LEU A 7 -13.19 -0.75 -16.84
N ILE A 8 -11.93 -0.30 -16.94
CA ILE A 8 -11.60 1.12 -17.13
C ILE A 8 -12.06 1.59 -18.52
N ASP A 9 -11.80 0.81 -19.56
CA ASP A 9 -12.16 1.17 -20.92
C ASP A 9 -13.68 1.22 -21.13
N GLU A 10 -14.41 0.26 -20.55
CA GLU A 10 -15.87 0.23 -20.52
C GLU A 10 -16.45 1.44 -19.78
N ASP A 11 -15.97 1.73 -18.56
CA ASP A 11 -16.43 2.88 -17.76
C ASP A 11 -16.17 4.21 -18.48
N ILE A 12 -15.03 4.39 -19.15
CA ILE A 12 -14.75 5.60 -19.94
C ILE A 12 -15.68 5.70 -21.15
N SER A 13 -15.90 4.58 -21.85
CA SER A 13 -16.78 4.52 -23.03
C SER A 13 -18.22 4.87 -22.66
N GLU A 14 -18.74 4.29 -21.58
CA GLU A 14 -20.10 4.55 -21.08
C GLU A 14 -20.27 5.99 -20.56
N ASN A 15 -19.19 6.63 -20.12
CA ASN A 15 -19.19 8.00 -19.61
C ASN A 15 -18.78 9.05 -20.66
N ASN A 16 -18.97 8.78 -21.96
CA ASN A 16 -18.67 9.70 -23.07
C ASN A 16 -17.21 10.21 -23.06
N GLY A 17 -16.26 9.32 -22.77
CA GLY A 17 -14.84 9.64 -22.71
C GLY A 17 -14.39 10.31 -21.42
N LYS A 18 -15.26 10.41 -20.40
CA LYS A 18 -14.93 10.98 -19.08
C LYS A 18 -14.69 9.86 -18.06
N ILE A 19 -13.99 10.21 -16.98
CA ILE A 19 -13.80 9.32 -15.83
C ILE A 19 -15.15 9.07 -15.17
N GLY A 20 -15.58 7.81 -15.13
CA GLY A 20 -16.73 7.34 -14.37
C GLY A 20 -16.35 6.82 -12.99
N ILE A 21 -17.33 6.24 -12.31
CA ILE A 21 -17.20 5.81 -10.91
C ILE A 21 -16.19 4.66 -10.78
N ALA A 22 -16.17 3.71 -11.71
CA ALA A 22 -15.27 2.57 -11.63
C ALA A 22 -13.81 3.01 -11.84
N THR A 23 -13.57 3.88 -12.83
CA THR A 23 -12.23 4.44 -13.11
C THR A 23 -11.74 5.32 -11.96
N GLU A 24 -12.60 6.12 -11.34
CA GLU A 24 -12.24 6.91 -10.16
C GLU A 24 -11.98 6.04 -8.93
N GLY A 25 -12.83 5.05 -8.67
CA GLY A 25 -12.65 4.10 -7.56
C GLY A 25 -11.34 3.33 -7.67
N LEU A 26 -11.01 2.84 -8.86
CA LEU A 26 -9.75 2.15 -9.13
C LEU A 26 -8.53 3.08 -9.02
N LEU A 27 -8.66 4.37 -9.35
CA LEU A 27 -7.59 5.36 -9.15
C LEU A 27 -7.22 5.47 -7.67
N TRP A 28 -8.22 5.60 -6.79
CA TRP A 28 -8.00 5.67 -5.35
C TRP A 28 -7.51 4.35 -4.76
N LEU A 29 -8.07 3.22 -5.21
CA LEU A 29 -7.60 1.90 -4.81
C LEU A 29 -6.12 1.72 -5.16
N LYS A 30 -5.72 2.01 -6.41
CA LYS A 30 -4.33 1.95 -6.88
C LYS A 30 -3.39 2.75 -5.98
N ARG A 31 -3.76 3.99 -5.61
CA ARG A 31 -2.95 4.82 -4.70
C ARG A 31 -2.79 4.17 -3.31
N GLY A 32 -3.86 3.59 -2.77
CA GLY A 32 -3.83 2.82 -1.53
C GLY A 32 -2.96 1.57 -1.63
N LEU A 33 -3.00 0.85 -2.75
CA LEU A 33 -2.16 -0.31 -3.01
C LEU A 33 -0.68 0.07 -3.12
N GLN A 34 -0.35 1.21 -3.73
CA GLN A 34 1.03 1.73 -3.75
C GLN A 34 1.55 2.02 -2.34
N PHE A 35 0.72 2.62 -1.48
CA PHE A 35 1.04 2.83 -0.07
C PHE A 35 1.30 1.49 0.67
N MET A 36 0.38 0.54 0.53
CA MET A 36 0.49 -0.78 1.16
C MET A 36 1.73 -1.54 0.68
N LEU A 37 2.01 -1.52 -0.63
CA LEU A 37 3.19 -2.15 -1.20
C LEU A 37 4.48 -1.60 -0.59
N LEU A 38 4.61 -0.27 -0.52
CA LEU A 38 5.79 0.37 0.06
C LEU A 38 5.91 0.11 1.57
N LEU A 39 4.80 0.07 2.30
CA LEU A 39 4.76 -0.27 3.72
C LEU A 39 5.25 -1.71 3.96
N LEU A 40 4.72 -2.68 3.21
CA LEU A 40 5.10 -4.09 3.33
C LEU A 40 6.57 -4.32 2.98
N LYS A 41 7.08 -3.68 1.91
CA LYS A 41 8.50 -3.70 1.57
C LYS A 41 9.39 -3.18 2.69
N GLN A 42 9.01 -2.06 3.30
CA GLN A 42 9.76 -1.51 4.43
C GLN A 42 9.68 -2.40 5.67
N LEU A 43 8.51 -2.98 5.96
CA LEU A 43 8.32 -3.92 7.07
C LEU A 43 9.26 -5.13 6.95
N VAL A 44 9.30 -5.77 5.77
CA VAL A 44 10.18 -6.92 5.52
C VAL A 44 11.66 -6.52 5.63
N LYS A 45 12.03 -5.39 5.01
CA LYS A 45 13.40 -4.87 5.04
C LYS A 45 13.88 -4.62 6.47
N ASP A 46 13.07 -3.92 7.28
CA ASP A 46 13.45 -3.55 8.64
C ASP A 46 13.47 -4.75 9.58
N TYR A 47 12.56 -5.72 9.41
CA TYR A 47 12.62 -6.98 10.14
C TYR A 47 13.92 -7.74 9.83
N ARG A 48 14.26 -7.91 8.55
CA ARG A 48 15.48 -8.60 8.13
C ARG A 48 16.75 -7.91 8.63
N ASN A 49 16.80 -6.58 8.52
CA ASN A 49 17.91 -5.79 9.05
C ASN A 49 18.03 -5.92 10.58
N GLY A 50 16.91 -5.95 11.30
CA GLY A 50 16.89 -6.17 12.74
C GLY A 50 17.47 -7.53 13.13
N ILE A 51 17.15 -8.59 12.38
CA ILE A 51 17.75 -9.92 12.56
C ILE A 51 19.26 -9.90 12.28
N LEU A 52 19.67 -9.35 11.13
CA LEU A 52 21.08 -9.31 10.72
C LEU A 52 21.96 -8.53 11.71
N ASN A 53 21.43 -7.43 12.26
CA ASN A 53 22.15 -6.57 13.18
C ASN A 53 22.00 -6.98 14.66
N GLY A 54 21.23 -8.02 14.97
CA GLY A 54 20.96 -8.46 16.35
C GLY A 54 20.12 -7.49 17.18
N ASP A 55 19.37 -6.59 16.54
CA ASP A 55 18.57 -5.54 17.20
C ASP A 55 17.17 -5.47 16.58
N LEU A 56 16.41 -6.55 16.80
CA LEU A 56 15.05 -6.65 16.28
C LEU A 56 14.12 -5.61 16.94
N VAL A 57 14.42 -5.19 18.17
CA VAL A 57 13.61 -4.23 18.94
C VAL A 57 13.44 -2.89 18.20
N LYS A 58 14.46 -2.43 17.47
CA LYS A 58 14.36 -1.21 16.65
C LYS A 58 13.27 -1.24 15.57
N SER A 59 12.92 -2.44 15.09
CA SER A 59 11.86 -2.59 14.08
C SER A 59 10.46 -2.79 14.69
N GLU A 60 10.30 -2.69 16.03
CA GLU A 60 8.97 -2.81 16.68
C GLU A 60 8.08 -1.59 16.39
N ASN A 61 8.67 -0.39 16.28
CA ASN A 61 7.93 0.82 15.98
C ASN A 61 7.72 0.97 14.46
N LEU A 62 6.49 0.78 13.98
CA LEU A 62 6.14 0.89 12.56
C LEU A 62 5.87 2.33 12.09
N THR A 63 5.87 3.30 13.00
CA THR A 63 5.60 4.70 12.69
C THR A 63 6.50 5.26 11.59
N PRO A 64 7.83 5.01 11.58
CA PRO A 64 8.71 5.49 10.50
C PRO A 64 8.32 4.91 9.14
N ASN A 65 8.02 3.61 9.06
CA ASN A 65 7.62 2.90 7.84
C ASN A 65 6.31 3.45 7.29
N LEU A 66 5.32 3.65 8.16
CA LEU A 66 4.02 4.22 7.80
C LEU A 66 4.15 5.67 7.31
N ARG A 67 4.94 6.51 8.00
CA ARG A 67 5.20 7.89 7.56
C ARG A 67 5.90 7.91 6.21
N ASN A 68 6.99 7.18 6.06
CA ASN A 68 7.72 7.12 4.80
C ASN A 68 6.83 6.63 3.65
N SER A 69 6.04 5.58 3.89
CA SER A 69 5.11 5.06 2.89
C SER A 69 4.09 6.13 2.48
N TYR A 70 3.49 6.81 3.45
CA TYR A 70 2.51 7.88 3.21
C TYR A 70 3.11 9.03 2.40
N GLU A 71 4.30 9.50 2.79
CA GLU A 71 4.97 10.63 2.16
C GLU A 71 5.31 10.37 0.69
N ASN A 72 5.75 9.16 0.37
CA ASN A 72 6.18 8.78 -0.97
C ASN A 72 5.02 8.30 -1.88
N THR A 73 3.79 8.19 -1.35
CA THR A 73 2.64 7.67 -2.10
C THR A 73 1.41 8.56 -1.97
N LEU A 74 0.61 8.40 -0.92
CA LEU A 74 -0.70 9.03 -0.74
C LEU A 74 -0.65 10.54 -0.46
N LYS A 75 0.41 11.05 0.19
CA LYS A 75 0.47 12.44 0.66
C LYS A 75 0.24 13.47 -0.44
N LYS A 76 0.73 13.21 -1.66
CA LYS A 76 0.54 14.12 -2.81
C LYS A 76 -0.91 14.20 -3.29
N HIS A 77 -1.74 13.22 -2.96
CA HIS A 77 -3.16 13.11 -3.33
C HIS A 77 -4.12 13.50 -2.19
N HIS A 78 -3.59 13.88 -1.02
CA HIS A 78 -4.41 14.28 0.12
C HIS A 78 -4.52 15.80 0.20
N ASN A 79 -5.73 16.30 0.41
CA ASN A 79 -5.97 17.70 0.75
C ASN A 79 -5.44 18.03 2.17
N PHE A 80 -5.51 19.30 2.56
CA PHE A 80 -5.01 19.77 3.86
C PHE A 80 -5.65 19.01 5.05
N ILE A 81 -6.96 18.76 5.00
CA ILE A 81 -7.71 18.09 6.08
C ILE A 81 -7.23 16.64 6.21
N SER A 82 -7.17 15.90 5.10
CA SER A 82 -6.70 14.50 5.10
C SER A 82 -5.24 14.37 5.54
N LYS A 83 -4.40 15.38 5.26
CA LYS A 83 -3.02 15.46 5.77
C LYS A 83 -2.99 15.67 7.28
N GLN A 84 -3.84 16.52 7.85
CA GLN A 84 -3.91 16.70 9.31
C GLN A 84 -4.45 15.43 10.00
N LEU A 85 -5.47 14.79 9.42
CA LEU A 85 -5.99 13.54 9.94
C LEU A 85 -4.90 12.47 10.01
N PHE A 86 -4.06 12.33 8.96
CA PHE A 86 -2.94 11.40 8.97
C PHE A 86 -1.97 11.63 10.15
N LYS A 87 -1.68 12.89 10.49
CA LYS A 87 -0.80 13.23 11.62
C LYS A 87 -1.36 12.77 12.95
N VAL A 88 -2.68 12.63 13.10
CA VAL A 88 -3.31 12.16 14.33
C VAL A 88 -3.36 10.63 14.35
N VAL A 89 -3.88 10.00 13.29
CA VAL A 89 -4.09 8.54 13.25
C VAL A 89 -2.80 7.75 13.33
N ILE A 90 -1.68 8.30 12.88
CA ILE A 90 -0.37 7.65 12.93
C ILE A 90 0.07 7.32 14.38
N HIS A 91 -0.42 8.06 15.37
CA HIS A 91 -0.13 7.79 16.78
C HIS A 91 -0.81 6.52 17.31
N ALA A 92 -1.82 6.00 16.60
CA ALA A 92 -2.47 4.73 16.88
C ALA A 92 -1.85 3.55 16.09
N ALA A 93 -0.71 3.76 15.43
CA ALA A 93 -0.01 2.70 14.71
C ALA A 93 0.32 1.52 15.64
N PRO A 94 0.02 0.28 15.25
CA PRO A 94 0.39 -0.90 16.05
C PRO A 94 1.91 -1.09 16.04
N SER A 95 2.41 -1.83 17.02
CA SER A 95 3.76 -2.40 16.93
C SER A 95 3.84 -3.47 15.83
N ARG A 96 5.05 -3.78 15.38
CA ARG A 96 5.30 -4.91 14.49
C ARG A 96 4.70 -6.20 15.01
N LYS A 97 4.97 -6.53 16.28
CA LYS A 97 4.39 -7.71 16.94
C LYS A 97 2.88 -7.75 16.88
N THR A 98 2.21 -6.64 17.23
CA THR A 98 0.75 -6.57 17.21
C THR A 98 0.20 -6.76 15.79
N LEU A 99 0.82 -6.13 14.79
CA LEU A 99 0.43 -6.31 13.39
C LEU A 99 0.61 -7.76 12.93
N LEU A 100 1.78 -8.35 13.16
CA LEU A 100 2.09 -9.71 12.73
C LEU A 100 1.22 -10.75 13.47
N LYS A 101 0.93 -10.54 14.76
CA LYS A 101 -0.03 -11.36 15.51
C LYS A 101 -1.43 -11.30 14.91
N ALA A 102 -1.88 -10.12 14.46
CA ALA A 102 -3.16 -9.99 13.78
C ALA A 102 -3.18 -10.76 12.44
N LEU A 103 -2.10 -10.69 11.66
CA LEU A 103 -1.94 -11.48 10.42
C LEU A 103 -1.86 -12.99 10.68
N ALA A 104 -1.34 -13.38 11.85
CA ALA A 104 -1.30 -14.76 12.32
C ALA A 104 -2.61 -15.24 12.98
N TYR A 105 -3.72 -14.52 12.79
CA TYR A 105 -5.02 -14.84 13.39
C TYR A 105 -4.97 -14.98 14.93
N GLY A 106 -4.13 -14.17 15.58
CA GLY A 106 -3.96 -14.16 17.04
C GLY A 106 -2.90 -15.12 17.58
N ASN A 107 -2.24 -15.92 16.74
CA ASN A 107 -1.19 -16.84 17.17
C ASN A 107 0.14 -16.11 17.40
N ASP A 108 0.79 -16.41 18.53
CA ASP A 108 2.12 -15.89 18.86
C ASP A 108 3.24 -16.71 18.21
N GLY A 109 4.43 -16.13 18.09
CA GLY A 109 5.63 -16.83 17.62
C GLY A 109 5.73 -17.03 16.11
N LEU A 110 4.76 -16.54 15.32
CA LEU A 110 4.72 -16.69 13.86
C LEU A 110 5.25 -15.48 13.09
N GLU A 111 5.99 -14.58 13.75
CA GLU A 111 6.47 -13.34 13.12
C GLU A 111 7.33 -13.61 11.87
N LYS A 112 8.22 -14.60 11.95
CA LYS A 112 9.15 -14.94 10.86
C LYS A 112 8.40 -15.52 9.67
N GLU A 113 7.46 -16.41 9.93
CA GLU A 113 6.59 -17.07 8.95
C GLU A 113 5.72 -16.03 8.23
N CYS A 114 5.08 -15.13 8.99
CA CYS A 114 4.32 -14.03 8.41
C CYS A 114 5.19 -13.14 7.51
N ILE A 115 6.39 -12.76 7.96
CA ILE A 115 7.31 -11.94 7.16
C ILE A 115 7.74 -12.66 5.88
N ASN A 116 8.02 -13.96 5.94
CA ASN A 116 8.39 -14.75 4.77
C ASN A 116 7.24 -14.83 3.75
N HIS A 117 6.02 -15.10 4.21
CA HIS A 117 4.84 -15.09 3.32
C HIS A 117 4.61 -13.72 2.68
N ILE A 118 4.80 -12.64 3.44
CA ILE A 118 4.71 -11.28 2.88
C ILE A 118 5.76 -11.09 1.78
N ASP A 119 7.01 -11.47 2.02
CA ASP A 119 8.10 -11.32 1.04
C ASP A 119 7.86 -12.12 -0.25
N GLU A 120 7.36 -13.35 -0.14
CA GLU A 120 7.00 -14.21 -1.28
C GLU A 120 5.89 -13.58 -2.14
N LEU A 121 4.93 -12.90 -1.51
CA LEU A 121 3.79 -12.29 -2.20
C LEU A 121 4.10 -10.90 -2.79
N ILE A 122 5.06 -10.16 -2.21
CA ILE A 122 5.37 -8.77 -2.61
C ILE A 122 5.73 -8.65 -4.09
N GLY A 123 6.45 -9.63 -4.66
CA GLY A 123 6.85 -9.59 -6.07
C GLY A 123 5.67 -9.57 -7.04
N ASN A 124 4.71 -10.48 -6.85
CA ASN A 124 3.50 -10.52 -7.66
C ASN A 124 2.59 -9.32 -7.39
N PHE A 125 2.50 -8.89 -6.13
CA PHE A 125 1.73 -7.70 -5.77
C PHE A 125 2.29 -6.44 -6.46
N GLU A 126 3.61 -6.27 -6.47
CA GLU A 126 4.28 -5.19 -7.17
C GLU A 126 3.99 -5.21 -8.67
N ALA A 127 4.13 -6.37 -9.32
CA ALA A 127 3.88 -6.49 -10.75
C ALA A 127 2.44 -6.07 -11.12
N ASN A 128 1.45 -6.49 -10.33
CA ASN A 128 0.05 -6.12 -10.53
C ASN A 128 -0.20 -4.62 -10.32
N VAL A 129 0.36 -4.03 -9.26
CA VAL A 129 0.23 -2.60 -8.98
C VAL A 129 0.91 -1.78 -10.08
N GLN A 130 2.10 -2.18 -10.52
CA GLN A 130 2.84 -1.50 -11.59
C GLN A 130 2.10 -1.60 -12.94
N SER A 131 1.50 -2.75 -13.26
CA SER A 131 0.67 -2.90 -14.44
C SER A 131 -0.50 -1.92 -14.44
N LEU A 132 -1.18 -1.75 -13.30
CA LEU A 132 -2.29 -0.80 -13.18
C LEU A 132 -1.80 0.66 -13.27
N VAL A 133 -0.69 1.00 -12.61
CA VAL A 133 -0.07 2.33 -12.70
C VAL A 133 0.33 2.66 -14.14
N ALA A 134 0.96 1.73 -14.84
CA ALA A 134 1.35 1.91 -16.24
C ALA A 134 0.12 2.17 -17.12
N TYR A 135 -0.98 1.47 -16.88
CA TYR A 135 -2.21 1.64 -17.63
C TYR A 135 -2.85 3.02 -17.43
N TYR A 136 -2.96 3.50 -16.18
CA TYR A 136 -3.47 4.83 -15.88
C TYR A 136 -2.60 5.94 -16.51
N ASN A 137 -1.27 5.80 -16.44
CA ASN A 137 -0.35 6.75 -17.07
C ASN A 137 -0.51 6.76 -18.60
N LEU A 138 -0.60 5.58 -19.23
CA LEU A 138 -0.78 5.44 -20.67
C LEU A 138 -2.07 6.11 -21.16
N LYS A 139 -3.16 5.99 -20.39
CA LYS A 139 -4.47 6.58 -20.72
C LYS A 139 -4.61 8.04 -20.26
N GLY A 140 -3.62 8.61 -19.58
CA GLY A 140 -3.68 9.98 -19.06
C GLY A 140 -4.71 10.17 -17.94
N LEU A 141 -4.98 9.13 -17.15
CA LEU A 141 -6.03 9.09 -16.13
C LEU A 141 -5.53 9.46 -14.72
N GLU A 142 -4.26 9.84 -14.56
CA GLU A 142 -3.74 10.37 -13.30
C GLU A 142 -4.26 11.79 -13.05
N SER A 143 -5.28 11.93 -12.21
CA SER A 143 -5.71 13.25 -11.74
C SER A 143 -4.86 13.74 -10.57
N HIS A 144 -4.67 15.05 -10.43
CA HIS A 144 -3.91 15.65 -9.33
C HIS A 144 -4.76 16.10 -8.13
N HIS A 145 -6.03 15.68 -8.09
CA HIS A 145 -6.94 15.97 -6.97
C HIS A 145 -6.41 15.41 -5.64
#